data_AF-A0A8S9YTQ1-F1
#
_entry.id   AF-A0A8S9YTQ1-F1
#
_cell.length_a   1.000
_cell.length_b   1.000
_cell.length_c   1.000
_cell.angle_alpha   90.00
_cell.angle_beta   90.00
_cell.angle_gamma   90.00
#
_symmetry.space_group_name_H-M   'P 1'
#
loop_
_entity.id
_entity.type
_entity.pdbx_description
1 polymer ?
#
loop_
_entity_poly.entity_id
_entity_poly.type
_entity_poly.pdbx_seq_one_letter_code
_entity_poly.pdbx_strand_id
1 'polypeptide(L)'
;VSFERYPNNTQSTSDLETITELWTGSEQVCFPSELQNSRTLLEQKQLLIRQLESKTRGLTTIVEQMRERLASVDAEKASLDRVLEQLRLQVSDLQTRCSLQQDDSKVQQELLCTLQSQLKERTTEVEQLQPTVTELNTCKARVSQLQEEVEHWRNLCQEQESSLSEMAAVVSSSKLEADNLRESHSALQEAQWTADSLVPNCSQCHVAFSVSRRRHHCRNCGLIFCHFCSTQTMALPSAAKPVRVCDRCHNLLLHRYTAKS
;
A
#
# COMPACT_ATOMS: atom_id res chain seq x y z
N VAL A 1 51.22 -45.36 -82.43
CA VAL A 1 51.90 -46.49 -83.10
C VAL A 1 51.18 -46.74 -84.40
N SER A 2 51.90 -46.54 -85.50
CA SER A 2 51.42 -46.56 -86.88
C SER A 2 51.10 -47.97 -87.37
N PHE A 3 50.22 -48.02 -88.37
CA PHE A 3 50.18 -48.95 -89.53
C PHE A 3 50.42 -50.45 -89.31
N GLU A 4 49.47 -51.26 -89.74
CA GLU A 4 49.67 -52.10 -90.95
C GLU A 4 48.37 -52.81 -91.35
N ARG A 5 47.83 -52.41 -92.51
CA ARG A 5 47.08 -53.31 -93.40
C ARG A 5 48.12 -54.09 -94.19
N TYR A 6 47.94 -55.39 -94.34
CA TYR A 6 48.37 -56.09 -95.55
C TYR A 6 47.28 -57.04 -96.08
N PRO A 7 47.19 -57.22 -97.41
CA PRO A 7 46.06 -57.78 -98.12
C PRO A 7 46.36 -59.20 -98.64
N ASN A 8 45.55 -59.63 -99.63
CA ASN A 8 45.69 -60.79 -100.50
C ASN A 8 45.10 -62.09 -99.96
N ASN A 9 44.49 -62.97 -100.75
CA ASN A 9 44.12 -63.03 -102.18
C ASN A 9 43.56 -64.46 -102.33
N THR A 10 42.58 -64.68 -103.21
CA THR A 10 42.29 -65.91 -103.99
C THR A 10 40.81 -65.90 -104.32
N GLN A 11 40.42 -65.44 -105.52
CA GLN A 11 40.42 -66.18 -106.78
C GLN A 11 39.02 -66.76 -107.08
N SER A 12 38.47 -66.29 -108.19
CA SER A 12 37.70 -67.03 -109.19
C SER A 12 36.65 -68.01 -108.69
N THR A 13 35.38 -67.60 -108.78
CA THR A 13 34.28 -68.53 -109.05
C THR A 13 33.64 -68.13 -110.38
N SER A 14 34.41 -68.21 -111.47
CA SER A 14 33.88 -68.10 -112.84
C SER A 14 33.71 -69.47 -113.53
N ASP A 15 33.93 -70.58 -112.83
CA ASP A 15 33.96 -71.93 -113.45
C ASP A 15 32.88 -72.87 -112.88
N LEU A 16 31.67 -72.37 -112.64
CA LEU A 16 30.50 -73.18 -112.24
C LEU A 16 29.30 -73.07 -113.20
N GLU A 17 29.50 -72.49 -114.39
CA GLU A 17 28.46 -72.39 -115.45
C GLU A 17 28.73 -73.30 -116.66
N THR A 18 29.69 -74.24 -116.60
CA THR A 18 30.02 -75.11 -117.76
C THR A 18 29.89 -76.61 -117.46
N ILE A 19 29.10 -77.01 -116.46
CA ILE A 19 28.74 -78.42 -116.23
C ILE A 19 27.24 -78.55 -115.92
N THR A 20 26.41 -78.02 -116.81
CA THR A 20 24.94 -78.18 -116.77
C THR A 20 24.35 -78.43 -118.17
N GLU A 21 25.07 -79.15 -119.05
CA GLU A 21 24.54 -79.49 -120.39
C GLU A 21 24.69 -80.95 -120.84
N LEU A 22 25.09 -81.90 -119.98
CA LEU A 22 25.32 -83.29 -120.45
C LEU A 22 24.73 -84.41 -119.58
N TRP A 23 23.61 -84.16 -118.90
CA TRP A 23 22.83 -85.24 -118.27
C TRP A 23 21.32 -85.04 -118.46
N THR A 24 20.86 -85.02 -119.72
CA THR A 24 19.50 -85.44 -120.07
C THR A 24 19.49 -86.96 -120.19
N GLY A 25 19.46 -87.63 -119.03
CA GLY A 25 19.33 -89.08 -118.91
C GLY A 25 18.41 -89.37 -117.74
N SER A 26 17.18 -89.75 -118.05
CA SER A 26 16.14 -90.13 -117.11
C SER A 26 16.49 -91.47 -116.44
N GLU A 27 17.30 -91.43 -115.39
CA GLU A 27 17.41 -92.52 -114.42
C GLU A 27 17.20 -91.95 -113.01
N GLN A 28 16.18 -92.45 -112.33
CA GLN A 28 15.99 -92.24 -110.90
C GLN A 28 17.16 -92.89 -110.16
N VAL A 29 18.20 -92.10 -109.89
CA VAL A 29 19.27 -92.51 -108.97
C VAL A 29 18.69 -92.53 -107.56
N CYS A 30 18.42 -93.73 -107.05
CA CYS A 30 18.02 -93.95 -105.67
C CYS A 30 19.27 -93.76 -104.78
N PHE A 31 19.29 -92.68 -103.99
CA PHE A 31 20.35 -92.41 -103.01
C PHE A 31 20.43 -93.55 -101.96
N PRO A 32 21.62 -93.92 -101.45
CA PRO A 32 21.76 -94.89 -100.36
C PRO A 32 20.94 -94.44 -99.14
N SER A 33 20.09 -95.32 -98.61
CA SER A 33 19.14 -95.02 -97.53
C SER A 33 19.78 -94.41 -96.27
N GLU A 34 21.04 -94.75 -95.97
CA GLU A 34 21.82 -94.22 -94.84
C GLU A 34 22.17 -92.73 -94.98
N LEU A 35 22.40 -92.26 -96.20
CA LEU A 35 22.74 -90.86 -96.49
C LEU A 35 21.48 -89.97 -96.41
N GLN A 36 20.34 -90.50 -96.87
CA GLN A 36 19.03 -89.88 -96.72
C GLN A 36 18.62 -89.77 -95.23
N ASN A 37 18.85 -90.83 -94.44
CA ASN A 37 18.60 -90.83 -92.99
C ASN A 37 19.49 -89.86 -92.22
N SER A 38 20.76 -89.72 -92.62
CA SER A 38 21.69 -88.77 -92.01
C SER A 38 21.28 -87.31 -92.30
N ARG A 39 20.76 -87.05 -93.51
CA ARG A 39 20.25 -85.73 -93.91
C ARG A 39 18.99 -85.33 -93.14
N THR A 40 18.01 -86.22 -93.01
CA THR A 40 16.79 -85.96 -92.23
C THR A 40 17.10 -85.76 -90.74
N LEU A 41 18.06 -86.51 -90.18
CA LEU A 41 18.53 -86.32 -88.82
C LEU A 41 19.23 -84.96 -88.63
N LEU A 42 20.02 -84.52 -89.60
CA LEU A 42 20.66 -83.20 -89.57
C LEU A 42 19.62 -82.07 -89.62
N GLU A 43 18.61 -82.20 -90.47
CA GLU A 43 17.49 -81.25 -90.56
C GLU A 43 16.71 -81.17 -89.24
N GLN A 44 16.43 -82.31 -88.60
CA GLN A 44 15.82 -82.37 -87.26
C GLN A 44 16.70 -81.70 -86.19
N LYS A 45 18.01 -81.94 -86.19
CA LYS A 45 18.96 -81.28 -85.26
C LYS A 45 19.04 -79.78 -85.49
N GLN A 46 19.08 -79.32 -86.75
CA GLN A 46 19.07 -77.89 -87.09
C GLN A 46 17.77 -77.21 -86.64
N LEU A 47 16.62 -77.87 -86.81
CA LEU A 47 15.35 -77.37 -86.30
C LEU A 47 15.36 -77.24 -84.77
N LEU A 48 15.87 -78.26 -84.07
CA LEU A 48 15.99 -78.25 -82.61
C LEU A 48 16.93 -77.13 -82.13
N ILE A 49 18.07 -76.92 -82.80
CA ILE A 49 18.99 -75.81 -82.51
C ILE A 49 18.26 -74.48 -82.64
N ARG A 50 17.56 -74.22 -83.76
CA ARG A 50 16.79 -72.98 -83.94
C ARG A 50 15.72 -72.78 -82.86
N GLN A 51 15.05 -73.87 -82.44
CA GLN A 51 14.08 -73.82 -81.34
C GLN A 51 14.75 -73.48 -80.00
N LEU A 52 15.90 -74.09 -79.70
CA LEU A 52 16.67 -73.79 -78.49
C LEU A 52 17.23 -72.37 -78.49
N GLU A 53 17.72 -71.88 -79.62
CA GLU A 53 18.18 -70.50 -79.80
C GLU A 53 17.02 -69.51 -79.61
N SER A 54 15.84 -69.82 -80.15
CA SER A 54 14.63 -69.00 -79.95
C SER A 54 14.21 -68.96 -78.48
N LYS A 55 14.20 -70.11 -77.80
CA LYS A 55 13.94 -70.19 -76.34
C LYS A 55 14.98 -69.45 -75.53
N THR A 56 16.26 -69.57 -75.89
CA THR A 56 17.38 -68.89 -75.22
C THR A 56 17.23 -67.37 -75.36
N ARG A 57 16.95 -66.85 -76.56
CA ARG A 57 16.65 -65.43 -76.78
C ARG A 57 15.47 -64.97 -75.93
N GLY A 58 14.37 -65.74 -75.89
CA GLY A 58 13.21 -65.44 -75.06
C GLY A 58 13.55 -65.36 -73.56
N LEU A 59 14.33 -66.32 -73.05
CA LEU A 59 14.81 -66.32 -71.67
C LEU A 59 15.72 -65.12 -71.38
N THR A 60 16.63 -64.77 -72.29
CA THR A 60 17.47 -63.57 -72.16
C THR A 60 16.64 -62.30 -72.03
N THR A 61 15.61 -62.13 -72.86
CA THR A 61 14.70 -60.98 -72.78
C THR A 61 13.97 -60.93 -71.44
N ILE A 62 13.48 -62.07 -70.94
CA ILE A 62 12.78 -62.13 -69.64
C ILE A 62 13.74 -61.76 -68.50
N VAL A 63 14.97 -62.29 -68.52
CA VAL A 63 15.99 -61.96 -67.49
C VAL A 63 16.30 -60.46 -67.49
N GLU A 64 16.42 -59.84 -68.66
CA GLU A 64 16.70 -58.41 -68.75
C GLU A 64 15.53 -57.57 -68.24
N GLN A 65 14.29 -57.94 -68.59
CA GLN A 65 13.08 -57.31 -68.02
C GLN A 65 13.01 -57.47 -66.49
N MET A 66 13.41 -58.62 -65.94
CA MET A 66 13.46 -58.82 -64.49
C MET A 66 14.53 -57.94 -63.83
N ARG A 67 15.69 -57.77 -64.46
CA ARG A 67 16.76 -56.88 -63.97
C ARG A 67 16.32 -55.42 -63.94
N GLU A 68 15.66 -54.95 -65.00
CA GLU A 68 15.10 -53.59 -65.04
C GLU A 68 14.07 -53.37 -63.93
N ARG A 69 13.17 -54.35 -63.72
CA ARG A 69 12.20 -54.30 -62.61
C ARG A 69 12.85 -54.29 -61.24
N LEU A 70 13.91 -55.09 -61.03
CA LEU A 70 14.68 -55.08 -59.78
C LEU A 70 15.32 -53.71 -59.56
N ALA A 71 15.96 -53.13 -60.58
CA ALA A 71 16.57 -51.81 -60.50
C ALA A 71 15.54 -50.72 -60.19
N SER A 72 14.34 -50.78 -60.77
CA SER A 72 13.23 -49.86 -60.47
C SER A 72 12.80 -49.96 -59.01
N VAL A 73 12.60 -51.18 -58.51
CA VAL A 73 12.20 -51.41 -57.11
C VAL A 73 13.29 -50.98 -56.14
N ASP A 74 14.57 -51.21 -56.45
CA ASP A 74 15.68 -50.74 -55.62
C ASP A 74 15.76 -49.21 -55.58
N ALA A 75 15.49 -48.53 -56.69
CA ALA A 75 15.42 -47.07 -56.75
C ALA A 75 14.25 -46.52 -55.91
N GLU A 76 13.07 -47.14 -56.01
CA GLU A 76 11.89 -46.80 -55.19
C GLU A 76 12.17 -47.02 -53.71
N LYS A 77 12.75 -48.16 -53.34
CA LYS A 77 13.16 -48.48 -51.97
C LYS A 77 14.13 -47.42 -51.43
N ALA A 78 15.17 -47.08 -52.18
CA ALA A 78 16.13 -46.05 -51.78
C ALA A 78 15.46 -44.67 -51.60
N SER A 79 14.43 -44.36 -52.39
CA SER A 79 13.65 -43.13 -52.21
C SER A 79 12.82 -43.15 -50.93
N LEU A 80 12.18 -44.28 -50.62
CA LEU A 80 11.39 -44.47 -49.40
C LEU A 80 12.27 -44.45 -48.16
N ASP A 81 13.45 -45.08 -48.21
CA ASP A 81 14.41 -45.08 -47.10
C ASP A 81 14.86 -43.65 -46.75
N ARG A 82 15.08 -42.79 -47.76
CA ARG A 82 15.37 -41.36 -47.53
C ARG A 82 14.22 -40.62 -46.84
N VAL A 83 12.99 -40.87 -47.28
CA VAL A 83 11.78 -40.26 -46.69
C VAL A 83 11.59 -40.75 -45.25
N LEU A 84 11.78 -42.05 -44.99
CA LEU A 84 11.70 -42.61 -43.65
C LEU A 84 12.72 -41.97 -42.71
N GLU A 85 13.95 -41.77 -43.16
CA GLU A 85 14.98 -41.12 -42.36
C GLU A 85 14.66 -39.65 -42.08
N GLN A 86 14.15 -38.93 -43.08
CA GLN A 86 13.66 -37.56 -42.88
C GLN A 86 12.53 -37.50 -41.85
N LEU A 87 11.56 -38.41 -41.92
CA LEU A 87 10.46 -38.48 -40.95
C LEU A 87 10.94 -38.83 -39.54
N ARG A 88 11.92 -39.72 -39.40
CA ARG A 88 12.54 -40.05 -38.09
C ARG A 88 13.18 -38.83 -37.46
N LEU A 89 13.93 -38.05 -38.22
CA LEU A 89 14.54 -36.81 -37.74
C LEU A 89 13.47 -35.79 -37.33
N GLN A 90 12.38 -35.65 -38.11
CA GLN A 90 11.27 -34.77 -37.75
C GLN A 90 10.55 -35.21 -36.45
N VAL A 91 10.33 -36.51 -36.27
CA VAL A 91 9.73 -37.04 -35.04
C VAL A 91 10.65 -36.76 -33.84
N SER A 92 11.96 -36.95 -33.99
CA SER A 92 12.94 -36.67 -32.93
C SER A 92 12.98 -35.18 -32.56
N ASP A 93 12.94 -34.27 -33.54
CA ASP A 93 12.85 -32.83 -33.31
C ASP A 93 11.56 -32.47 -32.55
N LEU A 94 10.41 -32.97 -33.03
CA LEU A 94 9.13 -32.71 -32.39
C LEU A 94 9.05 -33.25 -30.97
N GLN A 95 9.60 -34.44 -30.71
CA GLN A 95 9.68 -35.01 -29.35
C GLN A 95 10.52 -34.12 -28.43
N THR A 96 11.65 -33.62 -28.91
CA THR A 96 12.51 -32.71 -28.14
C THR A 96 11.79 -31.40 -27.83
N ARG A 97 11.11 -30.82 -28.83
CA ARG A 97 10.32 -29.59 -28.65
C ARG A 97 9.16 -29.76 -27.68
N CYS A 98 8.44 -30.88 -27.76
CA CYS A 98 7.37 -31.21 -26.82
C CYS A 98 7.91 -31.35 -25.39
N SER A 99 9.06 -32.01 -25.20
CA SER A 99 9.68 -32.14 -23.87
C SER A 99 10.04 -30.78 -23.29
N LEU A 100 10.70 -29.93 -24.08
CA LEU A 100 11.07 -28.57 -23.63
C LEU A 100 9.86 -27.73 -23.27
N GLN A 101 8.79 -27.79 -24.08
CA GLN A 101 7.56 -27.06 -23.80
C GLN A 101 6.83 -27.61 -22.56
N GLN A 102 6.89 -28.93 -22.35
CA GLN A 102 6.33 -29.54 -21.15
C GLN A 102 7.07 -29.09 -19.89
N ASP A 103 8.40 -28.99 -19.95
CA ASP A 103 9.21 -28.52 -18.82
C ASP A 103 8.99 -27.02 -18.55
N ASP A 104 8.89 -26.19 -19.58
CA ASP A 104 8.53 -24.76 -19.43
C ASP A 104 7.15 -24.59 -18.76
N SER A 105 6.16 -25.38 -19.22
CA SER A 105 4.81 -25.36 -18.63
C SER A 105 4.81 -25.75 -17.15
N LYS A 106 5.63 -26.74 -16.75
CA LYS A 106 5.78 -27.11 -15.33
C LYS A 106 6.36 -25.97 -14.51
N VAL A 107 7.42 -25.32 -15.00
CA VAL A 107 8.05 -24.17 -14.32
C VAL A 107 7.05 -23.03 -14.17
N GLN A 108 6.27 -22.73 -15.21
CA GLN A 108 5.22 -21.72 -15.15
C GLN A 108 4.14 -22.08 -14.12
N GLN A 109 3.76 -23.35 -14.02
CA GLN A 109 2.76 -23.81 -13.06
C GLN A 109 3.26 -23.72 -11.62
N GLU A 110 4.53 -24.04 -11.35
CA GLU A 110 5.16 -23.85 -10.04
C GLU A 110 5.25 -22.37 -9.64
N LEU A 111 5.59 -21.49 -10.59
CA LEU A 111 5.60 -20.05 -10.37
C LEU A 111 4.19 -19.52 -10.03
N LEU A 112 3.17 -19.96 -10.77
CA LEU A 112 1.78 -19.59 -10.49
C LEU A 112 1.34 -20.05 -9.10
N CYS A 113 1.69 -21.27 -8.70
CA CYS A 113 1.37 -21.79 -7.36
C CYS A 113 2.03 -20.92 -6.26
N THR A 114 3.28 -20.54 -6.47
CA THR A 114 4.02 -19.66 -5.55
C THR A 114 3.35 -18.29 -5.43
N LEU A 115 3.04 -17.65 -6.56
CA LEU A 115 2.39 -16.34 -6.58
C LEU A 115 0.99 -16.39 -5.95
N GLN A 116 0.23 -17.46 -6.18
CA GLN A 116 -1.08 -17.65 -5.54
C GLN A 116 -0.96 -17.78 -4.03
N SER A 117 0.05 -18.52 -3.53
CA SER A 117 0.31 -18.63 -2.09
C SER A 117 0.66 -17.27 -1.49
N GLN A 118 1.55 -16.51 -2.14
CA GLN A 118 1.94 -15.16 -1.69
C GLN A 118 0.74 -14.20 -1.67
N LEU A 119 -0.09 -14.21 -2.73
CA LEU A 119 -1.30 -13.40 -2.79
C LEU A 119 -2.25 -13.74 -1.63
N LYS A 120 -2.47 -15.04 -1.37
CA LYS A 120 -3.31 -15.48 -0.26
C LYS A 120 -2.78 -15.00 1.08
N GLU A 121 -1.48 -15.10 1.30
CA GLU A 121 -0.83 -14.64 2.53
C GLU A 121 -0.99 -13.12 2.72
N ARG A 122 -0.76 -12.33 1.67
CA ARG A 122 -0.95 -10.87 1.71
C ARG A 122 -2.40 -10.49 1.94
N THR A 123 -3.36 -11.18 1.32
CA THR A 123 -4.78 -10.96 1.57
C THR A 123 -5.13 -11.22 3.03
N THR A 124 -4.64 -12.31 3.62
CA THR A 124 -4.86 -12.59 5.04
C THR A 124 -4.21 -11.56 5.96
N GLU A 125 -3.04 -11.03 5.60
CA GLU A 125 -2.38 -9.95 6.35
C GLU A 125 -3.22 -8.66 6.33
N VAL A 126 -3.77 -8.30 5.17
CA VAL A 126 -4.68 -7.14 5.04
C VAL A 126 -5.94 -7.35 5.88
N GLU A 127 -6.57 -8.52 5.81
CA GLU A 127 -7.75 -8.87 6.62
C GLU A 127 -7.47 -8.78 8.12
N GLN A 128 -6.27 -9.17 8.56
CA GLN A 128 -5.84 -9.08 9.97
C GLN A 128 -5.55 -7.64 10.42
N LEU A 129 -5.06 -6.77 9.53
CA LEU A 129 -4.78 -5.37 9.86
C LEU A 129 -6.05 -4.50 9.88
N GLN A 130 -7.07 -4.89 9.11
CA GLN A 130 -8.35 -4.18 9.03
C GLN A 130 -8.99 -3.86 10.40
N PRO A 131 -9.12 -4.80 11.36
CA PRO A 131 -9.67 -4.50 12.68
C PRO A 131 -8.83 -3.45 13.43
N THR A 132 -7.51 -3.54 13.36
CA THR A 132 -6.60 -2.58 14.02
C THR A 132 -6.84 -1.15 13.49
N VAL A 133 -7.02 -1.01 12.16
CA VAL A 133 -7.35 0.28 11.54
C VAL A 133 -8.72 0.79 12.03
N THR A 134 -9.72 -0.09 12.15
CA THR A 134 -11.03 0.32 12.67
C THR A 134 -10.95 0.77 14.13
N GLU A 135 -10.22 0.05 14.98
CA GLU A 135 -10.01 0.41 16.39
C GLU A 135 -9.28 1.74 16.54
N LEU A 136 -8.25 1.99 15.72
CA LEU A 136 -7.52 3.25 15.70
C LEU A 136 -8.45 4.42 15.33
N ASN A 137 -9.31 4.24 14.34
CA ASN A 137 -10.29 5.25 13.94
C ASN A 137 -11.31 5.53 15.06
N THR A 138 -11.79 4.48 15.76
CA THR A 138 -12.67 4.66 16.92
C THR A 138 -11.96 5.41 18.05
N CYS A 139 -10.71 5.07 18.35
CA CYS A 139 -9.92 5.77 19.35
C CYS A 139 -9.71 7.24 18.97
N LYS A 140 -9.39 7.52 17.71
CA LYS A 140 -9.25 8.87 17.18
C LYS A 140 -10.53 9.69 17.36
N ALA A 141 -11.68 9.11 17.03
CA ALA A 141 -12.98 9.78 17.22
C ALA A 141 -13.24 10.10 18.70
N ARG A 142 -12.94 9.17 19.61
CA ARG A 142 -13.10 9.40 21.06
C ARG A 142 -12.15 10.50 21.58
N VAL A 143 -10.93 10.55 21.08
CA VAL A 143 -9.99 11.65 21.42
C VAL A 143 -10.54 12.98 20.96
N SER A 144 -11.05 13.09 19.73
CA SER A 144 -11.66 14.32 19.24
C SER A 144 -12.87 14.75 20.08
N GLN A 145 -13.75 13.82 20.46
CA GLN A 145 -14.87 14.11 21.35
C GLN A 145 -14.41 14.64 22.72
N LEU A 146 -13.43 13.97 23.34
CA LEU A 146 -12.90 14.42 24.63
C LEU A 146 -12.22 15.79 24.54
N GLN A 147 -11.60 16.11 23.40
CA GLN A 147 -11.03 17.44 23.17
C GLN A 147 -12.12 18.51 23.13
N GLU A 148 -13.24 18.25 22.45
CA GLU A 148 -14.40 19.15 22.43
C GLU A 148 -15.01 19.33 23.82
N GLU A 149 -15.15 18.24 24.60
CA GLU A 149 -15.64 18.30 25.98
C GLU A 149 -14.72 19.13 26.88
N VAL A 150 -13.39 18.95 26.77
CA VAL A 150 -12.41 19.73 27.52
C VAL A 150 -12.47 21.21 27.16
N GLU A 151 -12.61 21.53 25.86
CA GLU A 151 -12.76 22.91 25.40
C GLU A 151 -14.05 23.54 25.93
N HIS A 152 -15.16 22.78 25.89
CA HIS A 152 -16.44 23.22 26.44
C HIS A 152 -16.34 23.56 27.94
N TRP A 153 -15.79 22.66 28.76
CA TRP A 153 -15.66 22.90 30.20
C TRP A 153 -14.69 24.04 30.51
N ARG A 154 -13.60 24.18 29.73
CA ARG A 154 -12.67 25.30 29.89
C ARG A 154 -13.37 26.64 29.65
N ASN A 155 -14.17 26.74 28.60
CA ASN A 155 -14.91 27.97 28.28
C ASN A 155 -15.92 28.29 29.40
N LEU A 156 -16.64 27.29 29.90
CA LEU A 156 -17.59 27.49 30.99
C LEU A 156 -16.91 27.97 32.28
N CYS A 157 -15.77 27.38 32.65
CA CYS A 157 -14.99 27.85 33.80
C CYS A 157 -14.56 29.31 33.63
N GLN A 158 -14.09 29.69 32.44
CA GLN A 158 -13.67 31.07 32.15
C GLN A 158 -14.84 32.06 32.26
N GLU A 159 -16.03 31.69 31.78
CA GLU A 159 -17.25 32.51 31.91
C GLU A 159 -17.68 32.69 33.38
N GLN A 160 -17.62 31.60 34.17
CA GLN A 160 -17.92 31.63 35.59
C GLN A 160 -16.92 32.50 36.37
N GLU A 161 -15.62 32.37 36.09
CA GLU A 161 -14.58 33.20 36.70
C GLU A 161 -14.77 34.69 36.37
N SER A 162 -15.11 35.00 35.11
CA SER A 162 -15.39 36.38 34.69
C SER A 162 -16.61 36.95 35.42
N SER A 163 -17.69 36.17 35.50
CA SER A 163 -18.92 36.56 36.23
C SER A 163 -18.66 36.77 37.72
N LEU A 164 -17.84 35.92 38.35
CA LEU A 164 -17.46 36.06 39.76
C LEU A 164 -16.61 37.31 39.99
N SER A 165 -15.71 37.65 39.07
CA SER A 165 -14.90 38.87 39.12
C SER A 165 -15.79 40.12 39.06
N GLU A 166 -16.76 40.16 38.14
CA GLU A 166 -17.72 41.26 38.04
C GLU A 166 -18.57 41.39 39.32
N MET A 167 -19.10 40.28 39.82
CA MET A 167 -19.86 40.25 41.08
C MET A 167 -19.01 40.74 42.26
N ALA A 168 -17.74 40.31 42.35
CA ALA A 168 -16.83 40.77 43.40
C ALA A 168 -16.57 42.28 43.33
N ALA A 169 -16.47 42.85 42.12
CA ALA A 169 -16.34 44.29 41.93
C ALA A 169 -17.61 45.04 42.39
N VAL A 170 -18.80 44.56 42.03
CA VAL A 170 -20.09 45.14 42.47
C VAL A 170 -20.20 45.10 43.99
N VAL A 171 -19.94 43.95 44.61
CA VAL A 171 -20.00 43.79 46.07
C VAL A 171 -19.03 44.75 46.76
N SER A 172 -17.81 44.90 46.23
CA SER A 172 -16.81 45.84 46.76
C SER A 172 -17.30 47.29 46.68
N SER A 173 -17.88 47.69 45.55
CA SER A 173 -18.45 49.04 45.37
C SER A 173 -19.61 49.30 46.34
N SER A 174 -20.58 48.39 46.41
CA SER A 174 -21.72 48.53 47.32
C SER A 174 -21.31 48.52 48.80
N LYS A 175 -20.25 47.78 49.15
CA LYS A 175 -19.70 47.77 50.50
C LYS A 175 -19.10 49.13 50.86
N LEU A 176 -18.33 49.73 49.96
CA LEU A 176 -17.76 51.08 50.15
C LEU A 176 -18.87 52.13 50.31
N GLU A 177 -19.92 52.07 49.47
CA GLU A 177 -21.09 52.95 49.58
C GLU A 177 -21.79 52.80 50.94
N ALA A 178 -22.01 51.56 51.39
CA ALA A 178 -22.64 51.30 52.69
C ALA A 178 -21.81 51.82 53.87
N ASP A 179 -20.47 51.70 53.81
CA ASP A 179 -19.59 52.20 54.86
C ASP A 179 -19.54 53.74 54.88
N ASN A 180 -19.53 54.41 53.72
CA ASN A 180 -19.66 55.87 53.62
C ASN A 180 -20.98 56.38 54.23
N LEU A 181 -22.09 55.70 53.96
CA LEU A 181 -23.39 56.03 54.55
C LEU A 181 -23.40 55.84 56.07
N ARG A 182 -22.73 54.80 56.60
CA ARG A 182 -22.59 54.59 58.05
C ARG A 182 -21.75 55.67 58.71
N GLU A 183 -20.63 56.05 58.10
CA GLU A 183 -19.74 57.09 58.63
C GLU A 183 -20.45 58.46 58.69
N SER A 184 -21.14 58.84 57.61
CA SER A 184 -21.92 60.08 57.59
C SER A 184 -23.05 60.10 58.64
N HIS A 185 -23.75 58.97 58.84
CA HIS A 185 -24.75 58.85 59.90
C HIS A 185 -24.14 58.97 61.31
N SER A 186 -22.96 58.37 61.55
CA SER A 186 -22.25 58.48 62.82
C SER A 186 -21.79 59.91 63.10
N ALA A 187 -21.26 60.62 62.09
CA ALA A 187 -20.80 62.00 62.23
C ALA A 187 -21.93 62.98 62.61
N LEU A 188 -23.16 62.71 62.16
CA LEU A 188 -24.33 63.52 62.51
C LEU A 188 -24.80 63.30 63.97
N GLN A 189 -24.51 62.14 64.58
CA GLN A 189 -24.94 61.85 65.96
C GLN A 189 -24.08 62.50 67.05
N GLU A 190 -22.81 62.85 66.79
CA GLU A 190 -21.91 63.45 67.81
C GLU A 190 -22.21 64.93 68.16
N ALA A 191 -23.17 65.57 67.46
CA ALA A 191 -23.45 67.00 67.60
C ALA A 191 -24.60 67.37 68.57
N GLN A 192 -24.92 66.55 69.59
CA GLN A 192 -26.01 66.84 70.52
C GLN A 192 -25.53 67.43 71.86
N TRP A 193 -25.46 68.77 71.96
CA TRP A 193 -25.23 69.52 73.21
C TRP A 193 -26.42 69.32 74.17
N THR A 194 -26.22 68.61 75.27
CA THR A 194 -27.32 68.25 76.21
C THR A 194 -27.71 69.45 77.09
N ALA A 195 -29.01 69.71 77.24
CA ALA A 195 -29.53 70.82 78.04
C ALA A 195 -29.34 70.60 79.56
N ASP A 196 -28.99 71.67 80.29
CA ASP A 196 -28.68 71.70 81.73
C ASP A 196 -29.73 71.06 82.65
N SER A 197 -31.00 71.10 82.25
CA SER A 197 -32.14 70.63 83.06
C SER A 197 -32.20 69.10 83.20
N LEU A 198 -31.51 68.35 82.35
CA LEU A 198 -31.58 66.89 82.31
C LEU A 198 -30.46 66.19 83.10
N VAL A 199 -29.50 66.95 83.66
CA VAL A 199 -28.33 66.38 84.34
C VAL A 199 -28.35 66.76 85.83
N PRO A 200 -28.96 65.92 86.69
CA PRO A 200 -29.03 66.18 88.13
C PRO A 200 -27.69 65.98 88.86
N ASN A 201 -26.79 65.20 88.28
CA ASN A 201 -25.53 64.76 88.91
C ASN A 201 -24.33 65.04 88.00
N CYS A 202 -23.16 65.30 88.57
CA CYS A 202 -21.94 65.48 87.80
C CYS A 202 -21.62 64.23 86.98
N SER A 203 -21.33 64.37 85.68
CA SER A 203 -21.02 63.25 84.77
C SER A 203 -19.71 62.49 85.06
N GLN A 204 -18.95 62.87 86.09
CA GLN A 204 -17.71 62.19 86.51
C GLN A 204 -17.80 61.66 87.93
N CYS A 205 -18.07 62.52 88.91
CA CYS A 205 -18.15 62.09 90.32
C CYS A 205 -19.55 61.63 90.74
N HIS A 206 -20.56 61.75 89.87
CA HIS A 206 -21.96 61.37 90.13
C HIS A 206 -22.63 62.02 91.35
N VAL A 207 -21.99 63.00 91.99
CA VAL A 207 -22.59 63.78 93.08
C VAL A 207 -23.61 64.77 92.51
N ALA A 208 -24.77 64.86 93.17
CA ALA A 208 -25.84 65.77 92.81
C ALA A 208 -25.40 67.25 92.83
N PHE A 209 -25.91 68.03 91.90
CA PHE A 209 -25.72 69.48 91.90
C PHE A 209 -26.59 70.14 92.98
N SER A 210 -26.10 71.25 93.53
CA SER A 210 -26.78 72.02 94.58
C SER A 210 -26.48 73.51 94.39
N VAL A 211 -27.07 74.38 95.21
CA VAL A 211 -26.82 75.83 95.14
C VAL A 211 -25.32 76.16 95.29
N SER A 212 -24.61 75.41 96.14
CA SER A 212 -23.15 75.55 96.33
C SER A 212 -22.33 74.77 95.30
N ARG A 213 -22.88 73.73 94.66
CA ARG A 213 -22.22 72.93 93.61
C ARG A 213 -22.88 73.20 92.26
N ARG A 214 -22.37 74.21 91.55
CA ARG A 214 -22.88 74.65 90.23
C ARG A 214 -22.46 73.73 89.08
N ARG A 215 -23.25 73.78 88.00
CA ARG A 215 -23.04 73.03 86.74
C ARG A 215 -22.05 73.73 85.82
N HIS A 216 -21.19 72.96 85.17
CA HIS A 216 -20.23 73.45 84.18
C HIS A 216 -20.11 72.51 82.99
N HIS A 217 -20.21 73.03 81.76
CA HIS A 217 -20.01 72.24 80.56
C HIS A 217 -18.52 72.04 80.25
N CYS A 218 -18.15 70.82 79.88
CA CYS A 218 -16.90 70.57 79.17
C CYS A 218 -17.08 71.02 77.72
N ARG A 219 -16.25 71.95 77.24
CA ARG A 219 -16.34 72.45 75.85
C ARG A 219 -15.86 71.45 74.80
N ASN A 220 -15.24 70.34 75.24
CA ASN A 220 -14.80 69.26 74.34
C ASN A 220 -15.88 68.18 74.16
N CYS A 221 -16.45 67.64 75.25
CA CYS A 221 -17.43 66.55 75.16
C CYS A 221 -18.90 66.96 75.38
N GLY A 222 -19.18 68.23 75.67
CA GLY A 222 -20.53 68.75 75.86
C GLY A 222 -21.22 68.32 77.17
N LEU A 223 -20.66 67.38 77.94
CA LEU A 223 -21.26 66.90 79.20
C LEU A 223 -21.09 67.89 80.37
N ILE A 224 -21.87 67.68 81.44
CA ILE A 224 -22.00 68.60 82.58
C ILE A 224 -21.28 68.06 83.83
N PHE A 225 -20.40 68.89 84.39
CA PHE A 225 -19.51 68.56 85.50
C PHE A 225 -19.62 69.58 86.64
N CYS A 226 -19.20 69.19 87.84
CA CYS A 226 -18.97 70.14 88.93
C CYS A 226 -17.62 70.83 88.76
N HIS A 227 -17.37 71.86 89.56
CA HIS A 227 -16.12 72.61 89.52
C HIS A 227 -14.90 71.70 89.66
N PHE A 228 -14.93 70.80 90.66
CA PHE A 228 -13.83 69.89 90.97
C PHE A 228 -13.48 68.89 89.87
N CYS A 229 -14.44 68.54 89.01
CA CYS A 229 -14.23 67.59 87.90
C CYS A 229 -13.97 68.29 86.55
N SER A 230 -13.83 69.61 86.58
CA SER A 230 -13.62 70.43 85.37
C SER A 230 -12.77 71.66 85.65
N THR A 231 -11.80 71.55 86.55
CA THR A 231 -10.96 72.68 86.97
C THR A 231 -10.04 73.16 85.85
N GLN A 232 -9.68 72.28 84.93
CA GLN A 232 -8.70 72.54 83.89
C GLN A 232 -9.28 73.28 82.68
N THR A 233 -8.43 74.07 82.02
CA THR A 233 -8.73 74.70 80.73
C THR A 233 -7.75 74.22 79.66
N MET A 234 -8.18 74.24 78.40
CA MET A 234 -7.36 73.83 77.27
C MET A 234 -7.73 74.59 76.00
N ALA A 235 -6.74 74.83 75.13
CA ALA A 235 -6.98 75.35 73.79
C ALA A 235 -7.64 74.26 72.93
N LEU A 236 -8.89 74.52 72.52
CA LEU A 236 -9.62 73.67 71.58
C LEU A 236 -9.68 74.36 70.22
N PRO A 237 -9.63 73.63 69.09
CA PRO A 237 -9.75 74.22 67.75
C PRO A 237 -11.03 75.06 67.56
N SER A 238 -12.07 74.75 68.33
CA SER A 238 -13.36 75.45 68.31
C SER A 238 -13.40 76.77 69.08
N ALA A 239 -12.33 77.19 69.77
CA ALA A 239 -12.31 78.42 70.57
C ALA A 239 -10.96 79.16 70.53
N ALA A 240 -11.01 80.48 70.38
CA ALA A 240 -9.80 81.33 70.28
C ALA A 240 -9.01 81.48 71.60
N LYS A 241 -9.60 81.14 72.75
CA LYS A 241 -8.98 81.21 74.08
C LYS A 241 -9.13 79.85 74.78
N PRO A 242 -8.23 79.47 75.71
CA PRO A 242 -8.38 78.24 76.48
C PRO A 242 -9.74 78.16 77.18
N VAL A 243 -10.47 77.08 76.94
CA VAL A 243 -11.83 76.84 77.47
C VAL A 243 -11.85 75.69 78.45
N ARG A 244 -12.84 75.70 79.35
CA ARG A 244 -13.01 74.67 80.39
C ARG A 244 -13.25 73.29 79.80
N VAL A 245 -12.51 72.30 80.30
CA VAL A 245 -12.68 70.87 79.95
C VAL A 245 -12.78 70.03 81.22
N CYS A 246 -13.44 68.88 81.16
CA CYS A 246 -13.41 67.92 82.27
C CYS A 246 -12.04 67.21 82.35
N ASP A 247 -11.74 66.63 83.50
CA ASP A 247 -10.42 66.01 83.74
C ASP A 247 -10.10 64.90 82.73
N ARG A 248 -11.11 64.11 82.34
CA ARG A 248 -10.96 63.08 81.31
C ARG A 248 -10.55 63.67 79.95
N CYS A 249 -11.23 64.73 79.52
CA CYS A 249 -10.90 65.40 78.25
C CYS A 249 -9.54 66.09 78.33
N HIS A 250 -9.19 66.67 79.47
CA HIS A 250 -7.89 67.29 79.68
C HIS A 250 -6.76 66.26 79.51
N ASN A 251 -6.84 65.11 80.19
CA ASN A 251 -5.83 64.05 80.07
C ASN A 251 -5.74 63.49 78.65
N LEU A 252 -6.89 63.18 78.03
CA LEU A 252 -6.92 62.64 76.66
C LEU A 252 -6.25 63.58 75.66
N LEU A 253 -6.56 64.87 75.75
CA LEU A 253 -6.02 65.86 74.82
C LEU A 253 -4.55 66.17 75.11
N LEU A 254 -4.11 66.20 76.39
CA LEU A 254 -2.69 66.30 76.74
C LEU A 254 -1.88 65.17 76.08
N HIS A 255 -2.33 63.91 76.20
CA HIS A 255 -1.66 62.78 75.55
C HIS A 255 -1.58 62.91 74.03
N ARG A 256 -2.63 63.44 73.39
CA ARG A 256 -2.63 63.69 71.94
C ARG A 256 -1.67 64.81 71.53
N TYR A 257 -1.50 65.84 72.35
CA TYR A 257 -0.54 66.92 72.09
C TYR A 257 0.91 66.44 72.27
N THR A 258 1.19 65.64 73.30
CA THR A 258 2.53 65.09 73.53
C THR A 258 2.93 63.99 72.55
N ALA A 259 1.97 63.30 71.93
CA ALA A 259 2.24 62.28 70.90
C ALA A 259 2.42 62.86 69.49
N LYS A 260 2.19 64.17 69.30
CA LYS A 260 2.38 64.90 68.04
C LYS A 260 3.53 65.92 68.08
N SER A 261 4.24 66.00 69.20
CA SER A 261 5.48 66.78 69.41
C SER A 261 6.67 65.84 69.47
#